data_AF-A0A7Z1N056-F1
#
_entry.id   AF-A0A7Z1N056-F1
#
_cell.length_a   1.000
_cell.length_b   1.000
_cell.length_c   1.000
_cell.angle_alpha   90.00
_cell.angle_beta   90.00
_cell.angle_gamma   90.00
#
_symmetry.space_group_name_H-M   'P 1'
#
loop_
_entity.id
_entity.type
_entity.pdbx_description
1 polymer ?
#
loop_
_entity_poly.entity_id
_entity_poly.type
_entity_poly.pdbx_seq_one_letter_code
_entity_poly.pdbx_strand_id
1 'polypeptide(L)' 'YTAYAIMNYVVSKRTWLYVGMDYTHQKDAGTVLAAALPKASQTGVMVGMRHGF' A
#
# COMPACT_ATOMS: atom_id res chain seq x y z
N TYR A 1 -5.14 -11.35 0.53
CA TYR A 1 -6.02 -10.40 -0.21
C TYR A 1 -5.36 -9.04 -0.09
N THR A 2 -5.32 -8.25 -1.16
CA THR A 2 -4.70 -6.93 -1.15
C THR A 2 -5.68 -5.90 -1.70
N ALA A 3 -5.86 -4.80 -0.98
CA ALA A 3 -6.64 -3.64 -1.38
C ALA A 3 -5.74 -2.41 -1.47
N TYR A 4 -5.99 -1.54 -2.43
CA TYR A 4 -5.28 -0.27 -2.55
C TYR A 4 -6.24 0.85 -2.96
N ALA A 5 -5.99 2.05 -2.46
CA ALA A 5 -6.69 3.27 -2.85
C ALA A 5 -5.67 4.42 -2.96
N ILE A 6 -5.78 5.24 -4.00
CA ILE A 6 -4.95 6.44 -4.17
C ILE A 6 -5.86 7.61 -4.55
N MET A 7 -5.76 8.69 -3.79
CA MET A 7 -6.37 9.97 -4.11
C MET A 7 -5.30 10.96 -4.56
N ASN A 8 -5.54 11.62 -5.70
CA ASN A 8 -4.66 12.64 -6.24
C ASN A 8 -5.34 14.01 -6.16
N TYR A 9 -4.58 15.03 -5.78
CA TYR A 9 -4.97 16.43 -5.86
C TYR A 9 -4.06 17.15 -6.87
N VAL A 10 -4.67 17.64 -7.95
CA VAL A 10 -3.95 18.35 -9.01
C VAL A 10 -3.66 19.77 -8.53
N VAL A 11 -2.39 20.10 -8.35
CA VAL A 11 -1.95 21.46 -7.98
C VAL A 11 -1.70 22.29 -9.23
N SER A 12 -1.10 21.68 -10.26
CA SER A 12 -0.85 22.31 -11.56
C SER A 12 -0.76 21.25 -12.65
N LYS A 13 -0.57 21.66 -13.91
CA LYS A 13 -0.31 20.73 -15.03
C LYS A 13 0.89 19.79 -14.78
N ARG A 14 1.81 20.18 -13.89
CA ARG A 14 3.06 19.46 -13.60
C ARG A 14 3.14 18.92 -12.17
N THR A 15 2.26 19.36 -11.27
CA THR A 15 2.37 19.09 -9.84
C THR A 15 1.11 18.44 -9.31
N TRP A 16 1.28 17.38 -8.52
CA TRP A 16 0.19 16.58 -7.95
C TRP A 16 0.59 16.20 -6.51
N LEU A 17 -0.34 16.36 -5.56
CA LEU A 17 -0.24 15.75 -4.24
C LEU A 17 -0.99 14.42 -4.26
N TYR A 18 -0.51 13.43 -3.52
CA TYR A 18 -1.16 12.13 -3.44
C TYR A 18 -1.20 11.59 -2.02
N VAL A 19 -2.30 10.91 -1.72
CA VAL A 19 -2.48 10.08 -0.53
C VAL A 19 -2.85 8.69 -0.99
N GLY A 20 -2.05 7.70 -0.61
CA GLY A 20 -2.27 6.29 -0.89
C GLY A 20 -2.47 5.50 0.39
N MET A 21 -3.34 4.51 0.35
CA MET A 21 -3.47 3.49 1.39
C MET A 21 -3.39 2.11 0.74
N ASP A 22 -2.65 1.21 1.37
CA ASP A 22 -2.57 -0.20 0.98
C ASP A 22 -2.85 -1.09 2.18
N TYR A 23 -3.55 -2.18 1.93
CA TYR A 23 -3.80 -3.21 2.92
C TYR A 23 -3.54 -4.57 2.32
N THR A 24 -2.67 -5.35 2.95
CA THR A 24 -2.39 -6.74 2.59
C THR A 24 -2.78 -7.65 3.74
N HIS A 25 -3.85 -8.41 3.55
CA HIS A 25 -4.25 -9.48 4.46
C HIS A 25 -3.49 -10.77 4.13
N GLN A 26 -2.71 -11.26 5.10
CA GLN A 26 -2.07 -12.56 5.05
C GLN A 26 -2.99 -13.59 5.72
N LYS A 27 -3.19 -14.74 5.07
CA LYS A 27 -3.95 -15.83 5.69
C LYS A 27 -3.03 -16.58 6.66
N ASP A 28 -3.62 -17.12 7.72
CA ASP A 28 -2.89 -17.95 8.66
C ASP A 28 -2.20 -19.11 7.93
N ALA A 29 -0.96 -19.38 8.32
CA ALA A 29 -0.32 -20.62 7.93
C ALA A 29 -1.07 -21.74 8.66
N GLY A 30 -1.95 -22.44 7.94
CA GLY A 30 -2.49 -23.72 8.41
C GLY A 30 -1.36 -24.68 8.78
N THR A 31 -1.68 -25.83 9.37
CA THR A 31 -0.79 -26.87 9.95
C THR A 31 0.24 -27.52 9.01
N VAL A 32 0.86 -26.75 8.11
CA VAL A 32 1.90 -27.15 7.19
C VAL A 32 3.24 -26.85 7.84
N LEU A 33 3.93 -27.93 8.21
CA LEU A 33 5.29 -27.95 8.70
C LEU A 33 6.22 -27.06 7.86
N ALA A 34 6.99 -26.25 8.59
CA ALA A 34 8.29 -25.71 8.23
C ALA A 34 8.39 -24.80 6.98
N ALA A 35 8.57 -23.49 7.24
CA ALA A 35 9.72 -22.67 6.75
C ALA A 35 9.37 -21.21 6.47
N ALA A 36 8.10 -20.82 6.40
CA ALA A 36 7.72 -19.42 6.24
C ALA A 36 7.22 -18.88 7.59
N LEU A 37 7.95 -17.94 8.19
CA LEU A 37 7.42 -17.12 9.28
C LEU A 37 6.03 -16.60 8.85
N PRO A 38 4.98 -16.76 9.67
CA PRO A 38 3.66 -16.25 9.32
C PRO A 38 3.80 -14.75 9.05
N LYS A 39 3.60 -14.34 7.79
CA LYS A 39 3.64 -12.94 7.42
C LYS A 39 2.42 -12.28 8.07
N ALA A 40 2.64 -11.23 8.84
CA ALA A 40 1.54 -10.46 9.40
C ALA A 40 0.77 -9.74 8.29
N SER A 41 -0.53 -9.55 8.49
CA SER A 41 -1.27 -8.57 7.71
C SER A 41 -0.67 -7.18 7.91
N GLN A 42 -0.57 -6.40 6.83
CA GLN A 42 0.11 -5.12 6.82
C GLN A 42 -0.81 -4.04 6.26
N THR A 43 -0.80 -2.87 6.90
CA THR A 43 -1.44 -1.66 6.40
C THR A 43 -0.37 -0.60 6.18
N GLY A 44 -0.37 0.03 5.02
CA GLY A 44 0.50 1.13 4.66
C GLY A 44 -0.30 2.40 4.33
N VAL A 45 0.28 3.55 4.68
CA VAL A 45 -0.21 4.87 4.27
C VAL A 45 0.95 5.65 3.68
N MET A 46 0.75 6.24 2.52
CA MET A 46 1.74 7.06 1.83
C MET A 46 1.16 8.44 1.56
N VAL A 47 1.91 9.48 1.89
CA VAL A 47 1.57 10.87 1.57
C VAL A 47 2.77 11.47 0.87
N GLY A 48 2.55 12.10 -0.28
CA GLY A 48 3.65 12.67 -1.04
C GLY A 48 3.23 13.66 -2.12
N MET A 49 4.23 14.10 -2.86
CA MET A 49 4.11 15.06 -3.96
C MET A 49 4.93 14.56 -5.15
N ARG A 50 4.36 14.71 -6.35
CA ARG A 50 5.06 14.47 -7.61
C ARG A 50 5.14 15.77 -8.40
N HIS A 51 6.33 16.09 -8.91
CA HIS A 51 6.58 17.22 -9.79
C HIS A 51 7.22 16.74 -11.10
N GLY A 52 6.65 17.09 -12.24
CA GLY A 52 7.21 16.84 -13.57
C GLY A 52 8.00 18.04 -14.09
N PHE A 53 9.17 17.79 -14.67
CA PHE A 53 10.05 18.77 -15.30
C PHE A 53 9.79 18.90 -16.81
#